data_AF-G8T8H2-F1
#
_entry.id   AF-G8T8H2-F1
#
_cell.length_a   1.000
_cell.length_b   1.000
_cell.length_c   1.000
_cell.angle_alpha   90.00
_cell.angle_beta   90.00
_cell.angle_gamma   90.00
#
_symmetry.space_group_name_H-M   'P 1'
#
loop_
_entity.id
_entity.type
_entity.pdbx_description
1 polymer ?
#
loop_
_entity_poly.entity_id
_entity_poly.type
_entity_poly.pdbx_seq_one_letter_code
_entity_poly.pdbx_strand_id
1 'polypeptide(L)'
;MTRTLIFAGLAAVSLLIPSCFPIVGFPSSGKSLVLTTAKELEIVKRETDNTIILTARKVKDDEMSPNTGKEIIDSLKVIIKNADSLLTVCAHLNSSGGREERLRFIQLAGASIQNEKKKLNCLNDLYNISTHYQFETDTYFPAGGFRFPPDKLDEAKKSVEPIVQRIIKFLNNHPGQNFVAVIRCYGFTDETPIPESFWNPPGLVVCVRRTQPTRQELAVKISELRAKALAMLVHDQIKSYEEFIPNPKLVIYDVDWLGKGEALPYPDIIKDYKPDDKRRRLVQLTWHLLPGSLYVNKCTWLSD
;
A
#
# COMPACT_ATOMS: atom_id res chain seq x y z
N MET A 1 -40.31 4.15 3.54
CA MET A 1 -39.80 4.27 2.16
C MET A 1 -38.66 3.27 1.97
N THR A 2 -39.01 2.08 1.51
CA THR A 2 -38.10 0.95 1.28
C THR A 2 -37.45 1.06 -0.09
N ARG A 3 -36.14 1.28 -0.15
CA ARG A 3 -35.36 1.24 -1.40
C ARG A 3 -34.67 -0.11 -1.52
N THR A 4 -35.25 -0.94 -2.38
CA THR A 4 -34.69 -2.18 -2.91
C THR A 4 -33.51 -1.82 -3.83
N LEU A 5 -32.30 -2.24 -3.46
CA LEU A 5 -31.11 -2.16 -4.31
C LEU A 5 -30.87 -3.54 -4.91
N ILE A 6 -31.14 -3.65 -6.21
CA ILE A 6 -30.77 -4.81 -7.04
C ILE A 6 -29.31 -4.59 -7.44
N PHE A 7 -28.39 -5.34 -6.83
CA PHE A 7 -27.03 -5.49 -7.35
C PHE A 7 -27.01 -6.70 -8.28
N ALA A 8 -27.06 -6.42 -9.59
CA ALA A 8 -26.81 -7.39 -10.64
C ALA A 8 -25.31 -7.66 -10.74
N GLY A 9 -25.00 -8.93 -10.99
CA GLY A 9 -23.72 -9.56 -10.76
C GLY A 9 -22.55 -9.08 -11.62
N LEU A 10 -21.36 -9.25 -11.04
CA LEU A 10 -20.16 -9.70 -11.73
C LEU A 10 -19.11 -10.10 -10.67
N ALA A 11 -18.28 -11.08 -11.02
CA ALA A 11 -17.18 -11.65 -10.26
C ALA A 11 -17.52 -12.82 -9.31
N ALA A 12 -18.01 -13.91 -9.89
CA ALA A 12 -17.60 -15.26 -9.47
C ALA A 12 -16.56 -15.76 -10.49
N VAL A 13 -15.30 -15.33 -10.35
CA VAL A 13 -14.17 -16.01 -10.99
C VAL A 13 -13.72 -17.09 -10.02
N SER A 14 -14.31 -18.27 -10.16
CA SER A 14 -13.88 -19.47 -9.47
C SER A 14 -12.42 -19.73 -9.77
N LEU A 15 -11.56 -19.56 -8.75
CA LEU A 15 -10.21 -20.11 -8.68
C LEU A 15 -10.29 -21.64 -8.52
N LEU A 16 -10.77 -22.31 -9.58
CA LEU A 16 -10.34 -23.68 -9.85
C LEU A 16 -9.08 -23.54 -10.67
N ILE A 17 -7.92 -23.76 -10.04
CA ILE A 17 -6.69 -24.06 -10.76
C ILE A 17 -6.99 -25.31 -11.58
N PRO A 18 -7.08 -25.24 -12.92
CA PRO A 18 -7.01 -26.44 -13.70
C PRO A 18 -5.53 -26.84 -13.61
N SER A 19 -5.23 -27.87 -12.84
CA SER A 19 -4.08 -28.73 -13.09
C SER A 19 -4.14 -29.40 -14.47
N CYS A 20 -5.18 -29.11 -15.25
CA CYS A 20 -5.32 -29.42 -16.65
C CYS A 20 -4.66 -28.30 -17.48
N PHE A 21 -3.34 -28.39 -17.70
CA PHE A 21 -2.93 -28.22 -19.09
C PHE A 21 -3.76 -29.23 -19.87
N PRO A 22 -4.63 -28.80 -20.80
CA PRO A 22 -5.27 -29.75 -21.68
C PRO A 22 -4.13 -30.53 -22.33
N ILE A 23 -4.12 -31.84 -22.15
CA ILE A 23 -3.47 -32.77 -23.08
C ILE A 23 -4.32 -32.70 -24.36
N VAL A 24 -4.40 -31.52 -24.96
CA VAL A 24 -4.92 -31.28 -26.30
C VAL A 24 -3.81 -31.75 -27.22
N GLY A 25 -4.18 -32.66 -28.11
CA GLY A 25 -3.31 -33.47 -28.95
C GLY A 25 -2.02 -32.78 -29.36
N PHE A 26 -0.90 -33.48 -29.10
CA PHE A 26 0.47 -33.12 -29.43
C PHE A 26 0.57 -32.23 -30.69
N PRO A 27 0.80 -30.91 -30.58
CA PRO A 27 1.35 -30.17 -31.70
C PRO A 27 2.75 -30.76 -31.95
N SER A 28 2.90 -31.44 -33.08
CA SER A 28 4.05 -32.26 -33.46
C SER A 28 5.37 -31.49 -33.66
N SER A 29 5.47 -30.24 -33.22
CA SER A 29 6.76 -29.54 -33.21
C SER A 29 6.93 -28.64 -31.97
N GLY A 30 7.99 -28.90 -31.20
CA GLY A 30 8.40 -28.04 -30.08
C GLY A 30 8.75 -26.59 -30.48
N LYS A 31 8.85 -26.29 -31.79
CA LYS A 31 8.95 -24.91 -32.30
C LYS A 31 7.72 -24.08 -31.93
N SER A 32 6.53 -24.69 -31.91
CA SER A 32 5.30 -23.99 -31.52
C SER A 32 5.31 -23.53 -30.06
N LEU A 33 5.85 -24.35 -29.14
CA LEU A 33 5.83 -24.05 -27.70
C LEU A 33 6.81 -22.94 -27.29
N VAL A 34 8.00 -22.89 -27.88
CA VAL A 34 8.97 -21.81 -27.64
C VAL A 34 8.39 -20.47 -28.11
N LEU A 35 7.73 -20.45 -29.26
CA LEU A 35 7.08 -19.23 -29.77
C LEU A 35 5.93 -18.77 -28.86
N THR A 36 5.12 -19.69 -28.35
CA THR A 36 4.09 -19.36 -27.35
C THR A 36 4.70 -18.80 -26.08
N THR A 37 5.78 -19.40 -25.57
CA THR A 37 6.50 -18.91 -24.39
C THR A 37 7.05 -17.50 -24.61
N ALA A 38 7.60 -17.22 -25.80
CA ALA A 38 8.07 -15.89 -26.17
C ALA A 38 6.92 -14.85 -26.17
N LYS A 39 5.76 -15.18 -26.75
CA LYS A 39 4.58 -14.31 -26.72
C LYS A 39 4.11 -14.00 -25.30
N GLU A 40 4.11 -15.02 -24.42
CA GLU A 40 3.75 -14.83 -23.01
C GLU A 40 4.74 -13.92 -22.27
N LEU A 41 6.03 -14.02 -22.55
CA LEU A 41 7.05 -13.11 -22.00
C LEU A 41 6.87 -11.68 -22.51
N GLU A 42 6.51 -11.48 -23.78
CA GLU A 42 6.19 -10.16 -24.33
C GLU A 42 4.97 -9.53 -23.66
N ILE A 43 3.94 -10.34 -23.33
CA ILE A 43 2.77 -9.89 -22.57
C ILE A 43 3.20 -9.44 -21.17
N VAL A 44 3.98 -10.26 -20.44
CA VAL A 44 4.51 -9.90 -19.11
C VAL A 44 5.31 -8.60 -19.17
N LYS A 45 6.18 -8.43 -20.18
CA LYS A 45 6.96 -7.21 -20.35
C LYS A 45 6.06 -5.99 -20.56
N ARG A 46 5.09 -6.07 -21.46
CA ARG A 46 4.13 -4.99 -21.74
C ARG A 46 3.32 -4.61 -20.51
N GLU A 47 2.81 -5.60 -19.77
CA GLU A 47 2.07 -5.36 -18.52
C GLU A 47 2.97 -4.70 -17.48
N THR A 48 4.22 -5.14 -17.35
CA THR A 48 5.21 -4.55 -16.44
C THR A 48 5.49 -3.08 -16.78
N ASP A 49 5.67 -2.75 -18.07
CA ASP A 49 5.86 -1.37 -18.52
C ASP A 49 4.64 -0.49 -18.18
N ASN A 50 3.42 -1.01 -18.40
CA ASN A 50 2.19 -0.30 -18.03
C ASN A 50 2.11 -0.04 -16.51
N THR A 51 2.50 -1.03 -15.69
CA THR A 51 2.57 -0.90 -14.23
C THR A 51 3.60 0.16 -13.81
N ILE A 52 4.76 0.24 -14.48
CA ILE A 52 5.75 1.30 -14.23
C ILE A 52 5.16 2.69 -14.51
N ILE A 53 4.48 2.86 -15.65
CA ILE A 53 3.84 4.13 -16.02
C ILE A 53 2.77 4.52 -15.00
N LEU A 54 1.94 3.56 -14.58
CA LEU A 54 0.92 3.78 -13.57
C LEU A 54 1.52 4.16 -12.21
N THR A 55 2.60 3.49 -11.80
CA THR A 55 3.34 3.82 -10.57
C THR A 55 3.85 5.25 -10.61
N ALA A 56 4.50 5.63 -11.71
CA ALA A 56 5.03 6.98 -11.88
C ALA A 56 3.93 8.05 -11.85
N ARG A 57 2.76 7.76 -12.42
CA ARG A 57 1.59 8.64 -12.34
C ARG A 57 1.09 8.79 -10.90
N LYS A 58 0.92 7.69 -10.16
CA LYS A 58 0.49 7.74 -8.76
C LYS A 58 1.48 8.48 -7.85
N VAL A 59 2.78 8.41 -8.13
CA VAL A 59 3.78 9.24 -7.44
C VAL A 59 3.61 10.72 -7.77
N LYS A 60 3.36 11.04 -9.04
CA LYS A 60 3.15 12.43 -9.49
C LYS A 60 1.89 13.04 -8.89
N ASP A 61 0.84 12.23 -8.71
CA ASP A 61 -0.46 12.65 -8.20
C ASP A 61 -0.52 12.61 -6.64
N ASP A 62 0.62 12.45 -5.96
CA ASP A 62 0.77 12.33 -4.50
C ASP A 62 -0.03 11.19 -3.85
N GLU A 63 -0.51 10.23 -4.64
CA GLU A 63 -1.19 9.02 -4.14
C GLU A 63 -0.21 7.97 -3.59
N MET A 64 1.08 8.11 -3.92
CA MET A 64 2.15 7.21 -3.50
C MET A 64 3.42 7.99 -3.20
N SER A 65 4.09 7.69 -2.09
CA SER A 65 5.36 8.36 -1.78
C SER A 65 6.44 8.10 -2.85
N PRO A 66 7.27 9.10 -3.20
CA PRO A 66 8.32 8.94 -4.22
C PRO A 66 9.30 7.78 -3.96
N ASN A 67 9.64 7.54 -2.69
CA ASN A 67 10.54 6.44 -2.31
C ASN A 67 9.91 5.07 -2.61
N THR A 68 8.67 4.84 -2.16
CA THR A 68 7.93 3.61 -2.44
C THR A 68 7.74 3.41 -3.94
N GLY A 69 7.39 4.46 -4.68
CA GLY A 69 7.23 4.37 -6.13
C GLY A 69 8.54 4.02 -6.83
N LYS A 70 9.66 4.58 -6.41
CA LYS A 70 11.00 4.22 -6.93
C LYS A 70 11.32 2.75 -6.68
N GLU A 71 11.11 2.25 -5.46
CA GLU A 71 11.37 0.85 -5.10
C GLU A 71 10.54 -0.13 -5.95
N ILE A 72 9.25 0.17 -6.16
CA ILE A 72 8.37 -0.61 -7.04
C ILE A 72 8.89 -0.58 -8.48
N ILE A 73 9.18 0.61 -9.02
CA ILE A 73 9.68 0.77 -10.39
C ILE A 73 10.99 0.01 -10.59
N ASP A 74 11.93 0.11 -9.67
CA ASP A 74 13.22 -0.57 -9.78
C ASP A 74 13.05 -2.10 -9.72
N SER A 75 12.13 -2.59 -8.90
CA SER A 75 11.76 -4.02 -8.88
C SER A 75 11.11 -4.47 -10.19
N LEU A 76 10.23 -3.67 -10.78
CA LEU A 76 9.60 -3.96 -12.08
C LEU A 76 10.62 -3.97 -13.23
N LYS A 77 11.64 -3.11 -13.19
CA LYS A 77 12.75 -3.15 -14.16
C LYS A 77 13.54 -4.46 -14.10
N VAL A 78 13.68 -5.08 -12.93
CA VAL A 78 14.31 -6.41 -12.80
C VAL A 78 13.48 -7.47 -13.53
N ILE A 79 12.15 -7.39 -13.45
CA ILE A 79 11.23 -8.29 -14.18
C ILE A 79 11.42 -8.14 -15.69
N ILE A 80 11.48 -6.90 -16.20
CA ILE A 80 11.74 -6.63 -17.63
C ILE A 80 13.08 -7.24 -18.06
N LYS A 81 14.15 -7.00 -17.30
CA LYS A 81 15.48 -7.55 -17.60
C LYS A 81 15.49 -9.08 -17.64
N ASN A 82 14.78 -9.72 -16.71
CA ASN A 82 14.63 -11.19 -16.70
C ASN A 82 13.85 -11.67 -17.93
N ALA A 83 12.73 -11.00 -18.27
CA ALA A 83 11.95 -11.33 -19.46
C ALA A 83 12.77 -11.19 -20.75
N ASP A 84 13.55 -10.12 -20.89
CA ASP A 84 14.44 -9.92 -22.04
C ASP A 84 15.54 -10.99 -22.14
N SER A 85 16.07 -11.43 -20.99
CA SER A 85 17.04 -12.52 -20.95
C SER A 85 16.41 -13.84 -21.43
N LEU A 86 15.19 -14.15 -21.00
CA LEU A 86 14.45 -15.34 -21.45
C LEU A 86 14.04 -15.26 -22.93
N LEU A 87 13.67 -14.07 -23.43
CA LEU A 87 13.37 -13.85 -24.85
C LEU A 87 14.60 -14.09 -25.75
N THR A 88 15.79 -13.71 -25.26
CA THR A 88 17.06 -14.01 -25.97
C THR A 88 17.29 -15.51 -26.06
N VAL A 89 17.01 -16.26 -24.98
CA VAL A 89 17.08 -17.73 -24.98
C VAL A 89 16.04 -18.34 -25.92
N CYS A 90 14.81 -17.81 -25.96
CA CYS A 90 13.79 -18.23 -26.93
C CYS A 90 14.29 -18.11 -28.38
N ALA A 91 14.92 -16.99 -28.73
CA ALA A 91 15.44 -16.75 -30.08
C ALA A 91 16.52 -17.77 -30.45
N HIS A 92 17.44 -18.07 -29.54
CA HIS A 92 18.49 -19.07 -29.73
C HIS A 92 17.93 -20.50 -29.86
N LEU A 93 17.02 -20.89 -28.97
CA LEU A 93 16.41 -22.22 -28.99
C LEU A 93 15.53 -22.44 -30.23
N ASN A 94 14.95 -21.37 -30.79
CA ASN A 94 14.17 -21.45 -32.01
C ASN A 94 15.05 -21.70 -33.25
N SER A 95 16.27 -21.16 -33.28
CA SER A 95 17.21 -21.34 -34.40
C SER A 95 18.01 -22.63 -34.32
N SER A 96 18.43 -23.04 -33.11
CA SER A 96 19.46 -24.09 -32.94
C SER A 96 19.18 -25.11 -31.82
N GLY A 97 18.09 -24.95 -31.06
CA GLY A 97 17.85 -25.74 -29.85
C GLY A 97 17.40 -27.19 -30.08
N GLY A 98 17.98 -28.10 -29.30
CA GLY A 98 17.54 -29.49 -29.20
C GLY A 98 16.10 -29.61 -28.67
N ARG A 99 15.46 -30.77 -28.82
CA ARG A 99 14.10 -31.00 -28.27
C ARG A 99 14.10 -30.93 -26.75
N GLU A 100 15.09 -31.55 -26.11
CA GLU A 100 15.20 -31.62 -24.65
C GLU A 100 15.48 -30.25 -24.01
N GLU A 101 16.40 -29.48 -24.59
CA GLU A 101 16.71 -28.11 -24.15
C GLU A 101 15.47 -27.22 -24.21
N ARG A 102 14.69 -27.32 -25.30
CA ARG A 102 13.43 -26.59 -25.45
C ARG A 102 12.44 -26.95 -24.35
N LEU A 103 12.25 -28.24 -24.05
CA LEU A 103 11.33 -28.67 -23.00
C LEU A 103 11.76 -28.19 -21.61
N ARG A 104 13.05 -28.31 -21.28
CA ARG A 104 13.60 -27.81 -20.01
C ARG A 104 13.44 -26.31 -19.87
N PHE A 105 13.70 -25.55 -20.94
CA PHE A 105 13.49 -24.11 -20.95
C PHE A 105 12.02 -23.75 -20.74
N ILE A 106 11.08 -24.40 -21.46
CA ILE A 106 9.64 -24.14 -21.32
C ILE A 106 9.18 -24.35 -19.88
N GLN A 107 9.66 -25.39 -19.21
CA GLN A 107 9.31 -25.65 -17.81
C GLN A 107 9.80 -24.54 -16.87
N LEU A 108 11.07 -24.12 -17.00
CA LEU A 108 11.66 -23.06 -16.19
C LEU A 108 11.03 -21.69 -16.47
N ALA A 109 10.91 -21.33 -17.75
CA ALA A 109 10.29 -20.08 -18.19
C ALA A 109 8.82 -20.02 -17.79
N GLY A 110 8.09 -21.14 -17.91
CA GLY A 110 6.69 -21.24 -17.48
C GLY A 110 6.51 -20.90 -16.00
N ALA A 111 7.34 -21.46 -15.11
CA ALA A 111 7.31 -21.13 -13.69
C ALA A 111 7.62 -19.65 -13.44
N SER A 112 8.62 -19.09 -14.14
CA SER A 112 8.95 -17.66 -14.03
C SER A 112 7.80 -16.77 -14.49
N ILE A 113 7.19 -17.04 -15.66
CA ILE A 113 6.06 -16.27 -16.21
C ILE A 113 4.90 -16.28 -15.23
N GLN A 114 4.53 -17.45 -14.70
CA GLN A 114 3.42 -17.55 -13.74
C GLN A 114 3.70 -16.76 -12.46
N ASN A 115 4.94 -16.81 -11.97
CA ASN A 115 5.34 -16.04 -10.80
C ASN A 115 5.26 -14.52 -11.06
N GLU A 116 5.75 -14.04 -12.20
CA GLU A 116 5.71 -12.61 -12.52
C GLU A 116 4.29 -12.12 -12.80
N LYS A 117 3.45 -12.89 -13.52
CA LYS A 117 2.03 -12.60 -13.68
C LYS A 117 1.30 -12.49 -12.35
N LYS A 118 1.59 -13.39 -11.41
CA LYS A 118 1.01 -13.35 -10.06
C LYS A 118 1.38 -12.05 -9.34
N LYS A 119 2.64 -11.60 -9.43
CA LYS A 119 3.08 -10.32 -8.84
C LYS A 119 2.40 -9.11 -9.52
N LEU A 120 2.31 -9.11 -10.84
CA LEU A 120 1.66 -8.03 -11.61
C LEU A 120 0.16 -7.93 -11.30
N ASN A 121 -0.54 -9.07 -11.26
CA ASN A 121 -1.95 -9.11 -10.86
C ASN A 121 -2.14 -8.57 -9.45
N CYS A 122 -1.28 -8.98 -8.51
CA CYS A 122 -1.29 -8.47 -7.15
C CYS A 122 -1.08 -6.94 -7.11
N LEU A 123 -0.14 -6.39 -7.89
CA LEU A 123 0.08 -4.93 -7.98
C LEU A 123 -1.10 -4.19 -8.61
N ASN A 124 -1.72 -4.76 -9.64
CA ASN A 124 -2.91 -4.18 -10.25
C ASN A 124 -4.09 -4.16 -9.27
N ASP A 125 -4.29 -5.24 -8.52
CA ASP A 125 -5.31 -5.32 -7.46
C ASP A 125 -5.04 -4.27 -6.37
N LEU A 126 -3.78 -4.03 -6.02
CA LEU A 126 -3.38 -2.97 -5.08
C LEU A 126 -3.73 -1.56 -5.58
N TYR A 127 -3.48 -1.27 -6.85
CA TYR A 127 -3.81 0.04 -7.42
C TYR A 127 -5.30 0.33 -7.50
N ASN A 128 -6.13 -0.72 -7.51
CA ASN A 128 -7.59 -0.60 -7.49
C ASN A 128 -8.13 -0.29 -6.09
N ILE A 129 -7.32 -0.38 -5.04
CA ILE A 129 -7.75 -0.07 -3.69
C ILE A 129 -7.37 1.37 -3.35
N SER A 130 -8.35 2.16 -2.89
CA SER A 130 -8.09 3.52 -2.43
C SER A 130 -7.26 3.50 -1.14
N THR A 131 -6.08 4.10 -1.22
CA THR A 131 -5.03 4.10 -0.18
C THR A 131 -5.05 5.37 0.67
N HIS A 132 -5.89 6.35 0.35
CA HIS A 132 -5.89 7.66 1.02
C HIS A 132 -7.19 7.90 1.77
N TYR A 133 -7.07 8.36 3.02
CA TYR A 133 -8.20 8.71 3.88
C TYR A 133 -7.87 9.98 4.67
N GLN A 134 -8.83 10.90 4.75
CA GLN A 134 -8.71 12.10 5.58
C GLN A 134 -9.54 11.91 6.85
N PHE A 135 -8.91 12.14 8.00
CA PHE A 135 -9.54 12.05 9.30
C PHE A 135 -9.64 13.45 9.91
N GLU A 136 -10.85 14.00 9.98
CA GLU A 136 -11.09 15.32 10.55
C GLU A 136 -10.81 15.31 12.06
N THR A 137 -9.81 16.08 12.53
CA THR A 137 -9.41 15.96 13.94
C THR A 137 -10.41 16.57 14.89
N ASP A 138 -11.13 17.61 14.46
CA ASP A 138 -12.06 18.37 15.32
C ASP A 138 -13.22 17.52 15.83
N THR A 139 -13.53 16.42 15.13
CA THR A 139 -14.58 15.47 15.52
C THR A 139 -14.16 14.56 16.67
N TYR A 140 -12.87 14.24 16.78
CA TYR A 140 -12.36 13.19 17.67
C TYR A 140 -11.33 13.65 18.69
N PHE A 141 -10.72 14.81 18.49
CA PHE A 141 -9.73 15.39 19.39
C PHE A 141 -10.26 16.72 19.92
N PRO A 142 -10.26 16.94 21.25
CA PRO A 142 -10.63 18.22 21.80
C PRO A 142 -9.59 19.28 21.43
N ALA A 143 -9.96 20.56 21.54
CA ALA A 143 -9.04 21.68 21.32
C ALA A 143 -7.78 21.53 22.22
N GLY A 144 -6.59 21.59 21.62
CA GLY A 144 -5.32 21.35 22.30
C GLY A 144 -5.04 19.88 22.68
N GLY A 145 -6.01 18.99 22.57
CA GLY A 145 -5.87 17.56 22.88
C GLY A 145 -5.31 16.73 21.73
N PHE A 146 -4.65 15.63 22.08
CA PHE A 146 -4.05 14.68 21.15
C PHE A 146 -4.40 13.21 21.45
N ARG A 147 -5.27 12.98 22.46
CA ARG A 147 -5.80 11.66 22.79
C ARG A 147 -7.27 11.61 22.45
N PHE A 148 -7.74 10.45 22.00
CA PHE A 148 -9.16 10.18 21.86
C PHE A 148 -9.84 10.22 23.23
N PRO A 149 -10.85 11.07 23.44
CA PRO A 149 -11.73 10.97 24.60
C PRO A 149 -12.38 9.57 24.68
N PRO A 150 -12.60 9.01 25.87
CA PRO A 150 -13.20 7.68 26.01
C PRO A 150 -14.56 7.54 25.32
N ASP A 151 -15.38 8.60 25.35
CA ASP A 151 -16.69 8.68 24.71
C ASP A 151 -16.63 8.77 23.18
N LYS A 152 -15.48 9.16 22.61
CA LYS A 152 -15.25 9.28 21.16
C LYS A 152 -14.45 8.12 20.56
N LEU A 153 -13.84 7.27 21.39
CA LEU A 153 -12.99 6.18 20.91
C LEU A 153 -13.75 5.18 20.03
N ASP A 154 -14.98 4.80 20.42
CA ASP A 154 -15.77 3.83 19.63
C ASP A 154 -16.27 4.43 18.30
N GLU A 155 -16.53 5.73 18.27
CA GLU A 155 -16.85 6.46 17.03
C GLU A 155 -15.63 6.50 16.10
N ALA A 156 -14.44 6.81 16.64
CA ALA A 156 -13.18 6.79 15.90
C ALA A 156 -12.86 5.38 15.37
N LYS A 157 -13.14 4.34 16.16
CA LYS A 157 -13.01 2.95 15.72
C LYS A 157 -13.91 2.65 14.52
N LYS A 158 -15.19 3.03 14.58
CA LYS A 158 -16.14 2.82 13.48
C LYS A 158 -15.74 3.56 12.20
N SER A 159 -15.13 4.75 12.32
CA SER A 159 -14.73 5.51 11.14
C SER A 159 -13.51 4.94 10.43
N VAL A 160 -12.57 4.30 11.14
CA VAL A 160 -11.42 3.62 10.51
C VAL A 160 -11.72 2.17 10.07
N GLU A 161 -12.79 1.56 10.57
CA GLU A 161 -13.15 0.17 10.26
C GLU A 161 -13.22 -0.16 8.75
N PRO A 162 -13.81 0.69 7.87
CA PRO A 162 -13.84 0.40 6.43
C PRO A 162 -12.46 0.25 5.80
N ILE A 163 -11.43 0.91 6.36
CA ILE A 163 -10.04 0.78 5.91
C ILE A 163 -9.50 -0.60 6.31
N VAL A 164 -9.71 -0.98 7.57
CA VAL A 164 -9.28 -2.26 8.13
C VAL A 164 -9.94 -3.43 7.38
N GLN A 165 -11.24 -3.34 7.13
CA GLN A 165 -11.97 -4.34 6.34
C GLN A 165 -11.43 -4.47 4.91
N ARG A 166 -11.04 -3.36 4.26
CA ARG A 166 -10.41 -3.40 2.92
C ARG A 166 -9.04 -4.08 2.96
N ILE A 167 -8.23 -3.78 3.97
CA ILE A 167 -6.92 -4.43 4.17
C ILE A 167 -7.09 -5.94 4.34
N ILE A 168 -7.97 -6.37 5.25
CA ILE A 168 -8.22 -7.80 5.52
C ILE A 168 -8.77 -8.49 4.27
N LYS A 169 -9.76 -7.88 3.59
CA LYS A 169 -10.32 -8.44 2.35
C LYS A 169 -9.24 -8.66 1.30
N PHE A 170 -8.31 -7.71 1.13
CA PHE A 170 -7.21 -7.87 0.20
C PHE A 170 -6.27 -9.00 0.61
N LEU A 171 -5.86 -9.08 1.88
CA LEU A 171 -5.02 -10.16 2.39
C LEU A 171 -5.68 -11.54 2.20
N ASN A 172 -7.00 -11.62 2.36
CA ASN A 172 -7.78 -12.85 2.16
C ASN A 172 -7.83 -13.30 0.70
N ASN A 173 -7.75 -12.38 -0.24
CA ASN A 173 -7.65 -12.69 -1.67
C ASN A 173 -6.24 -13.19 -2.06
N HIS A 174 -5.25 -13.04 -1.19
CA HIS A 174 -3.85 -13.38 -1.44
C HIS A 174 -3.19 -14.14 -0.27
N PRO A 175 -3.77 -15.26 0.20
CA PRO A 175 -3.41 -15.90 1.49
C PRO A 175 -1.97 -16.45 1.56
N GLY A 176 -1.34 -16.72 0.42
CA GLY A 176 0.02 -17.27 0.34
C GLY A 176 1.09 -16.27 -0.09
N GLN A 177 0.82 -14.96 -0.01
CA GLN A 177 1.77 -13.93 -0.38
C GLN A 177 2.23 -13.15 0.85
N ASN A 178 3.50 -12.77 0.86
CA ASN A 178 4.06 -11.91 1.89
C ASN A 178 3.72 -10.46 1.58
N PHE A 179 3.30 -9.71 2.59
CA PHE A 179 2.98 -8.29 2.46
C PHE A 179 3.64 -7.45 3.54
N VAL A 180 3.90 -6.20 3.20
CA VAL A 180 4.20 -5.12 4.14
C VAL A 180 3.03 -4.15 4.12
N ALA A 181 2.31 -4.07 5.22
CA ALA A 181 1.26 -3.08 5.46
C ALA A 181 1.91 -1.79 5.95
N VAL A 182 2.07 -0.85 5.04
CA VAL A 182 2.63 0.47 5.32
C VAL A 182 1.49 1.40 5.73
N ILE A 183 1.50 1.92 6.95
CA ILE A 183 0.49 2.86 7.47
C ILE A 183 1.22 4.15 7.82
N ARG A 184 0.88 5.25 7.15
CA ARG A 184 1.47 6.57 7.39
C ARG A 184 0.41 7.58 7.77
N CYS A 185 0.64 8.28 8.87
CA CYS A 185 -0.22 9.38 9.29
C CYS A 185 0.53 10.71 9.29
N TYR A 186 -0.02 11.73 8.64
CA TYR A 186 0.46 13.11 8.71
C TYR A 186 -0.52 13.97 9.49
N GLY A 187 -0.10 14.50 10.63
CA GLY A 187 -0.92 15.38 11.44
C GLY A 187 -0.71 16.83 11.06
N PHE A 188 -1.80 17.58 11.00
CA PHE A 188 -1.79 19.02 10.77
C PHE A 188 -2.55 19.72 11.90
N THR A 189 -2.19 20.97 12.16
CA THR A 189 -2.92 21.85 13.05
C THR A 189 -3.07 23.22 12.39
N ASP A 190 -4.04 23.97 12.86
CA ASP A 190 -4.22 25.36 12.48
C ASP A 190 -3.42 26.30 13.40
N GLU A 191 -3.62 27.59 13.22
CA GLU A 191 -2.94 28.65 13.97
C GLU A 191 -3.67 29.08 15.24
N THR A 192 -4.60 28.27 15.75
CA THR A 192 -5.29 28.59 17.00
C THR A 192 -4.32 28.49 18.19
N PRO A 193 -4.25 29.50 19.08
CA PRO A 193 -3.39 29.46 20.24
C PRO A 193 -3.65 28.21 21.11
N ILE A 194 -2.57 27.51 21.47
CA ILE A 194 -2.64 26.35 22.37
C ILE A 194 -2.74 26.90 23.81
N PRO A 195 -3.83 26.63 24.55
CA PRO A 195 -3.99 27.17 25.90
C PRO A 195 -2.85 26.73 26.83
N GLU A 196 -2.38 27.62 27.70
CA GLU A 196 -1.25 27.35 28.61
C GLU A 196 -1.48 26.14 29.54
N SER A 197 -2.75 25.82 29.83
CA SER A 197 -3.11 24.61 30.57
C SER A 197 -2.63 23.32 29.90
N PHE A 198 -2.44 23.33 28.58
CA PHE A 198 -1.88 22.21 27.80
C PHE A 198 -0.37 22.23 27.67
N TRP A 199 0.32 23.22 28.26
CA TRP A 199 1.77 23.28 28.24
C TRP A 199 2.38 22.41 29.34
N ASN A 200 1.68 22.22 30.47
CA ASN A 200 2.17 21.41 31.60
C ASN A 200 1.60 19.98 31.76
N PRO A 201 0.87 19.35 30.82
CA PRO A 201 0.49 17.96 31.01
C PRO A 201 1.78 17.12 31.01
N PRO A 202 1.91 16.15 31.93
CA PRO A 202 3.15 15.39 32.16
C PRO A 202 3.66 14.59 30.96
N GLY A 203 3.00 14.66 29.79
CA GLY A 203 3.45 14.04 28.54
C GLY A 203 3.97 14.98 27.45
N LEU A 204 3.58 16.26 27.40
CA LEU A 204 3.89 17.10 26.22
C LEU A 204 5.31 17.71 26.31
N VAL A 205 5.66 18.33 27.44
CA VAL A 205 6.99 18.94 27.65
C VAL A 205 8.11 17.91 27.67
N VAL A 206 7.83 16.71 28.19
CA VAL A 206 8.77 15.58 28.15
C VAL A 206 9.17 15.23 26.72
N CYS A 207 8.25 15.38 25.77
CA CYS A 207 8.52 15.06 24.37
C CYS A 207 9.35 16.12 23.63
N VAL A 208 9.33 17.40 24.04
CA VAL A 208 9.97 18.49 23.28
C VAL A 208 11.42 18.75 23.72
N ARG A 209 11.90 18.11 24.80
CA ARG A 209 13.29 18.20 25.31
C ARG A 209 13.79 19.66 25.48
N ARG A 210 12.90 20.62 25.69
CA ARG A 210 13.18 22.04 25.94
C ARG A 210 12.32 22.56 27.08
N THR A 211 12.88 23.45 27.89
CA THR A 211 12.20 24.08 29.03
C THR A 211 11.12 25.08 28.62
N GLN A 212 11.26 25.71 27.45
CA GLN A 212 10.30 26.67 26.88
C GLN A 212 10.16 26.41 25.38
N PRO A 213 9.27 25.49 24.96
CA PRO A 213 9.07 25.21 23.54
C PRO A 213 8.40 26.38 22.83
N THR A 214 8.77 26.62 21.58
CA THR A 214 8.07 27.61 20.76
C THR A 214 6.67 27.13 20.38
N ARG A 215 5.79 28.05 19.99
CA ARG A 215 4.47 27.71 19.48
C ARG A 215 4.54 26.72 18.30
N GLN A 216 5.45 26.94 17.36
CA GLN A 216 5.64 26.06 16.20
C GLN A 216 6.07 24.66 16.64
N GLU A 217 6.97 24.55 17.62
CA GLU A 217 7.41 23.25 18.16
C GLU A 217 6.26 22.50 18.84
N LEU A 218 5.43 23.20 19.60
CA LEU A 218 4.22 22.63 20.20
C LEU A 218 3.21 22.18 19.13
N ALA A 219 2.98 23.00 18.10
CA ALA A 219 2.10 22.65 16.99
C ALA A 219 2.56 21.39 16.26
N VAL A 220 3.86 21.28 15.95
CA VAL A 220 4.46 20.07 15.36
C VAL A 220 4.26 18.88 16.28
N LYS A 221 4.54 19.02 17.59
CA LYS A 221 4.40 17.89 18.53
C LYS A 221 2.95 17.43 18.70
N ILE A 222 1.99 18.35 18.84
CA ILE A 222 0.57 17.99 19.00
C ILE A 222 0.07 17.28 17.75
N SER A 223 0.39 17.82 16.57
CA SER A 223 0.00 17.19 15.31
C SER A 223 0.65 15.81 15.13
N GLU A 224 1.91 15.64 15.52
CA GLU A 224 2.59 14.33 15.56
C GLU A 224 1.86 13.33 16.47
N LEU A 225 1.49 13.75 17.69
CA LEU A 225 0.82 12.88 18.65
C LEU A 225 -0.58 12.48 18.20
N ARG A 226 -1.31 13.37 17.51
CA ARG A 226 -2.60 13.04 16.87
C ARG A 226 -2.42 12.02 15.75
N ALA A 227 -1.42 12.22 14.90
CA ALA A 227 -1.08 11.29 13.83
C ALA A 227 -0.73 9.91 14.39
N LYS A 228 0.11 9.87 15.45
CA LYS A 228 0.46 8.65 16.16
C LYS A 228 -0.77 7.94 16.74
N ALA A 229 -1.66 8.68 17.40
CA ALA A 229 -2.86 8.11 17.99
C ALA A 229 -3.74 7.43 16.94
N LEU A 230 -3.93 8.07 15.78
CA LEU A 230 -4.70 7.47 14.68
C LEU A 230 -3.98 6.28 14.04
N ALA A 231 -2.66 6.37 13.81
CA ALA A 231 -1.88 5.28 13.23
C ALA A 231 -1.95 4.01 14.11
N MET A 232 -1.78 4.18 15.43
CA MET A 232 -1.92 3.11 16.40
C MET A 232 -3.34 2.56 16.45
N LEU A 233 -4.38 3.41 16.38
CA LEU A 233 -5.77 2.96 16.35
C LEU A 233 -6.04 2.02 15.15
N VAL A 234 -5.55 2.38 13.96
CA VAL A 234 -5.69 1.55 12.75
C VAL A 234 -4.92 0.25 12.91
N HIS A 235 -3.68 0.31 13.36
CA HIS A 235 -2.85 -0.88 13.59
C HIS A 235 -3.51 -1.84 14.60
N ASP A 236 -3.94 -1.33 15.75
CA ASP A 236 -4.56 -2.12 16.82
C ASP A 236 -5.89 -2.73 16.37
N GLN A 237 -6.66 -2.02 15.55
CA GLN A 237 -7.83 -2.62 14.91
C GLN A 237 -7.45 -3.76 13.99
N ILE A 238 -6.48 -3.59 13.08
CA ILE A 238 -6.06 -4.69 12.20
C ILE A 238 -5.62 -5.90 13.03
N LYS A 239 -4.90 -5.68 14.13
CA LYS A 239 -4.52 -6.73 15.07
C LYS A 239 -5.71 -7.40 15.77
N SER A 240 -6.75 -6.63 16.11
CA SER A 240 -7.98 -7.22 16.67
C SER A 240 -8.74 -8.13 15.69
N TYR A 241 -8.52 -7.94 14.39
CA TYR A 241 -9.09 -8.78 13.32
C TYR A 241 -8.07 -9.78 12.73
N GLU A 242 -6.93 -10.02 13.40
CA GLU A 242 -5.86 -10.87 12.89
C GLU A 242 -6.31 -12.33 12.64
N GLU A 243 -7.32 -12.79 13.38
CA GLU A 243 -7.95 -14.11 13.20
C GLU A 243 -8.64 -14.29 11.84
N PHE A 244 -9.02 -13.19 11.18
CA PHE A 244 -9.63 -13.21 9.85
C PHE A 244 -8.60 -13.20 8.71
N ILE A 245 -7.31 -13.15 9.02
CA ILE A 245 -6.20 -13.17 8.06
C ILE A 245 -5.67 -14.60 7.98
N PRO A 246 -5.71 -15.28 6.81
CA PRO A 246 -5.32 -16.69 6.66
C PRO A 246 -3.92 -17.03 7.16
N ASN A 247 -2.95 -16.13 6.98
CA ASN A 247 -1.56 -16.31 7.40
C ASN A 247 -0.97 -15.00 7.91
N PRO A 248 -1.27 -14.58 9.15
CA PRO A 248 -0.88 -13.26 9.64
C PRO A 248 0.64 -13.08 9.78
N LYS A 249 1.38 -14.19 9.93
CA LYS A 249 2.86 -14.21 9.95
C LYS A 249 3.50 -13.74 8.63
N LEU A 250 2.75 -13.74 7.54
CA LEU A 250 3.22 -13.26 6.24
C LEU A 250 3.01 -11.74 6.06
N VAL A 251 2.46 -11.06 7.08
CA VAL A 251 2.17 -9.62 7.06
C VAL A 251 3.10 -8.91 8.05
N ILE A 252 3.94 -8.03 7.52
CA ILE A 252 4.78 -7.12 8.31
C ILE A 252 4.08 -5.76 8.36
N TYR A 253 4.09 -5.10 9.50
CA TYR A 253 3.49 -3.78 9.67
C TYR A 253 4.59 -2.73 9.76
N ASP A 254 4.54 -1.75 8.87
CA ASP A 254 5.42 -0.58 8.87
C ASP A 254 4.56 0.66 9.17
N VAL A 255 4.55 1.07 10.44
CA VAL A 255 3.67 2.14 10.94
C VAL A 255 4.52 3.36 11.24
N ASP A 256 4.24 4.45 10.52
CA ASP A 256 4.98 5.70 10.61
C ASP A 256 4.01 6.88 10.80
N TRP A 257 4.47 7.94 11.45
CA TRP A 257 3.69 9.15 11.67
C TRP A 257 4.59 10.38 11.75
N LEU A 258 4.06 11.51 11.27
CA LEU A 258 4.79 12.77 11.27
C LEU A 258 3.87 13.95 11.57
N GLY A 259 4.31 14.82 12.48
CA GLY A 259 3.67 16.11 12.73
C GLY A 259 4.14 17.14 11.71
N LYS A 260 3.20 17.77 11.01
CA LYS A 260 3.46 18.87 10.07
C LYS A 260 3.21 20.24 10.68
N GLY A 261 2.71 20.30 11.92
CA GLY A 261 2.44 21.55 12.61
C GLY A 261 1.43 22.40 11.85
N GLU A 262 1.74 23.68 11.69
CA GLU A 262 0.88 24.68 11.05
C GLU A 262 0.94 24.67 9.50
N ALA A 263 1.69 23.73 8.91
CA ALA A 263 1.77 23.58 7.46
C ALA A 263 0.39 23.32 6.84
N LEU A 264 0.22 23.70 5.57
CA LEU A 264 -1.03 23.55 4.86
C LEU A 264 -1.12 22.13 4.25
N PRO A 265 -2.24 21.38 4.42
CA PRO A 265 -2.36 20.04 3.88
C PRO A 265 -2.38 19.96 2.34
N TYR A 266 -2.96 20.98 1.68
CA TYR A 266 -3.12 21.03 0.23
C TYR A 266 -2.87 22.45 -0.32
N PRO A 267 -1.64 22.97 -0.21
CA PRO A 267 -1.34 24.35 -0.60
C PRO A 267 -1.52 24.60 -2.09
N ASP A 268 -1.47 23.55 -2.92
CA ASP A 268 -1.62 23.66 -4.38
C ASP A 268 -3.07 23.73 -4.85
N ILE A 269 -3.98 23.08 -4.11
CA ILE A 269 -5.40 22.98 -4.46
C ILE A 269 -6.21 24.08 -3.77
N ILE A 270 -5.94 24.32 -2.49
CA ILE A 270 -6.69 25.26 -1.66
C ILE A 270 -5.80 26.47 -1.36
N LYS A 271 -6.15 27.62 -1.94
CA LYS A 271 -5.38 28.86 -1.79
C LYS A 271 -5.92 29.81 -0.72
N ASP A 272 -7.11 29.52 -0.18
CA ASP A 272 -7.88 30.42 0.69
C ASP A 272 -7.87 29.99 2.17
N TYR A 273 -6.83 29.27 2.62
CA TYR A 273 -6.71 28.86 4.01
C TYR A 273 -6.69 30.06 4.97
N LYS A 274 -7.52 30.00 6.01
CA LYS A 274 -7.52 30.96 7.11
C LYS A 274 -6.68 30.45 8.29
N PRO A 275 -6.22 31.34 9.20
CA PRO A 275 -5.53 30.94 10.43
C PRO A 275 -6.28 29.89 11.26
N ASP A 276 -7.59 30.00 11.40
CA ASP A 276 -8.46 29.16 12.21
C ASP A 276 -9.26 28.12 11.39
N ASP A 277 -8.85 27.87 10.15
CA ASP A 277 -9.57 27.02 9.22
C ASP A 277 -9.57 25.56 9.67
N LYS A 278 -10.76 24.98 9.86
CA LYS A 278 -10.95 23.57 10.23
C LYS A 278 -10.29 22.61 9.24
N ARG A 279 -10.17 22.99 7.96
CA ARG A 279 -9.49 22.20 6.93
C ARG A 279 -7.99 22.02 7.20
N ARG A 280 -7.41 22.79 8.14
CA ARG A 280 -6.01 22.66 8.61
C ARG A 280 -5.88 21.74 9.82
N ARG A 281 -6.99 21.36 10.46
CA ARG A 281 -7.04 20.47 11.61
C ARG A 281 -7.48 19.08 11.16
N LEU A 282 -6.53 18.31 10.65
CA LEU A 282 -6.79 16.96 10.18
C LEU A 282 -5.57 16.06 10.35
N VAL A 283 -5.82 14.75 10.33
CA VAL A 283 -4.79 13.75 10.12
C VAL A 283 -5.04 13.11 8.76
N GLN A 284 -4.07 13.21 7.87
CA GLN A 284 -4.06 12.43 6.62
C GLN A 284 -3.55 11.04 6.94
N LEU A 285 -4.36 10.03 6.66
CA LEU A 285 -3.99 8.62 6.75
C LEU A 285 -3.78 8.10 5.34
N THR A 286 -2.57 7.64 5.04
CA THR A 286 -2.27 6.91 3.82
C THR A 286 -1.83 5.51 4.20
N TRP A 287 -2.35 4.50 3.52
CA TRP A 287 -2.00 3.11 3.77
C TRP A 287 -1.76 2.37 2.46
N HIS A 288 -0.78 1.47 2.46
CA HIS A 288 -0.44 0.66 1.30
C HIS A 288 -0.18 -0.78 1.74
N LEU A 289 -0.51 -1.73 0.87
CA LEU A 289 -0.06 -3.11 1.00
C LEU A 289 0.97 -3.34 -0.10
N LEU A 290 2.20 -3.68 0.27
CA LEU A 290 3.28 -3.90 -0.68
C LEU A 290 3.68 -5.37 -0.65
N PRO A 291 3.79 -6.07 -1.80
CA PRO A 291 4.34 -7.42 -1.83
C PRO A 291 5.75 -7.42 -1.20
N GLY A 292 6.02 -8.32 -0.27
CA GLY A 292 7.28 -8.37 0.46
C GLY A 292 8.51 -8.54 -0.45
N SER A 293 8.33 -9.14 -1.63
CA SER A 293 9.38 -9.23 -2.65
C SER A 293 9.80 -7.87 -3.24
N LEU A 294 8.98 -6.84 -3.09
CA LEU A 294 9.24 -5.48 -3.58
C LEU A 294 9.73 -4.53 -2.46
N TYR A 295 9.60 -4.94 -1.19
CA TYR A 295 9.99 -4.15 -0.02
C TYR A 295 11.27 -4.70 0.61
N VAL A 296 12.40 -4.55 -0.10
CA VAL A 296 13.64 -5.27 0.21
C VAL A 296 14.53 -4.56 1.24
N ASN A 297 14.35 -3.27 1.52
CA ASN A 297 15.30 -2.54 2.37
C ASN A 297 14.64 -1.44 3.19
N LYS A 298 14.36 -1.68 4.48
CA LYS A 298 14.35 -0.64 5.54
C LYS A 298 14.07 -1.08 6.99
N CYS A 299 14.00 -2.39 7.29
CA CYS A 299 13.91 -2.84 8.68
C CYS A 299 15.26 -2.72 9.45
N THR A 300 15.90 -1.55 9.42
CA THR A 300 17.12 -1.24 10.21
C THR A 300 16.90 -0.11 11.21
N TRP A 301 15.67 0.35 11.46
CA TRP A 301 15.40 1.54 12.30
C TRP A 301 14.40 1.35 13.45
N LEU A 302 14.11 0.11 13.87
CA LEU A 302 13.23 -0.15 15.03
C LEU A 302 13.90 -1.07 16.06
N SER A 303 15.12 -0.72 16.44
CA SER A 303 15.74 -1.22 17.67
C SER A 303 16.40 -0.02 18.36
N ASP A 304 15.56 0.78 19.04
CA ASP A 304 15.91 1.69 20.14
C ASP A 304 14.72 1.79 21.10
#